data_AF-A0A7J2MR52-F1
#
_entry.id   AF-A0A7J2MR52-F1
#
_cell.length_a   1.000
_cell.length_b   1.000
_cell.length_c   1.000
_cell.angle_alpha   90.00
_cell.angle_beta   90.00
_cell.angle_gamma   90.00
#
_symmetry.space_group_name_H-M   'P 1'
#
loop_
_entity.id
_entity.type
_entity.pdbx_description
1 polymer ?
#
loop_
_entity_poly.entity_id
_entity_poly.type
_entity_poly.pdbx_seq_one_letter_code
_entity_poly.pdbx_strand_id
1 'polypeptide(L)' 'EETKEFYGNNVRIIGSRKDIRTVAVNLFRILRDFDNEGVDLIVSEGFSTRGLGLAVMNRLRKAAKTVIRA' A
#
# COMPACT_ATOMS: atom_id res chain seq x y z
N GLU A 1 7.28 12.03 3.99
CA GLU A 1 7.51 11.83 2.54
C GLU A 1 8.36 10.58 2.36
N GLU A 2 7.77 9.41 2.55
CA GLU A 2 8.51 8.15 2.43
C GLU A 2 8.60 7.76 0.94
N THR A 3 9.80 7.40 0.48
CA THR A 3 10.15 6.78 -0.82
C THR A 3 9.68 7.44 -2.13
N LYS A 4 9.00 8.59 -2.07
CA LYS A 4 8.45 9.29 -3.24
C LYS A 4 9.49 9.54 -4.34
N GLU A 5 10.72 9.84 -3.97
CA GLU A 5 11.83 10.12 -4.90
C GLU A 5 12.24 8.91 -5.77
N PHE A 6 11.90 7.70 -5.35
CA PHE A 6 12.23 6.46 -6.08
C PHE A 6 11.15 6.05 -7.10
N TYR A 7 9.99 6.71 -7.08
CA TYR A 7 8.83 6.34 -7.88
C TYR A 7 8.40 7.50 -8.78
N GLY A 8 7.94 7.18 -10.01
CA GLY A 8 7.58 8.15 -11.04
C GLY A 8 6.27 8.89 -10.77
N ASN A 9 5.43 9.06 -11.81
CA ASN A 9 4.18 9.80 -11.67
C ASN A 9 3.12 9.03 -10.87
N ASN A 10 2.27 9.79 -10.17
CA ASN A 10 1.11 9.33 -9.40
C ASN A 10 1.39 8.49 -8.14
N VAL A 11 2.39 8.89 -7.34
CA VAL A 11 2.70 8.25 -6.05
C VAL A 11 1.69 8.66 -4.97
N ARG A 12 1.17 7.69 -4.22
CA ARG A 12 0.41 7.92 -2.97
C ARG A 12 1.21 7.43 -1.78
N ILE A 13 1.41 8.30 -0.79
CA ILE A 13 2.02 7.92 0.49
C ILE A 13 0.93 7.42 1.41
N ILE A 14 0.94 6.12 1.68
CA ILE A 14 -0.05 5.44 2.53
C ILE A 14 0.19 5.64 4.02
N GLY A 15 1.41 5.93 4.44
CA GLY A 15 1.75 6.12 5.84
C GLY A 15 3.24 6.04 6.07
N SER A 16 3.61 5.71 7.31
CA SER A 16 5.00 5.49 7.72
C SER A 16 5.26 4.03 8.05
N ARG A 17 6.39 3.48 7.60
CA ARG A 17 6.86 2.16 8.04
C ARG A 17 7.16 2.09 9.54
N LYS A 18 7.50 3.23 10.17
CA LYS A 18 7.73 3.33 11.62
C LYS A 18 6.43 3.34 12.42
N ASP A 19 5.32 3.75 11.81
CA ASP A 19 3.98 3.70 12.41
C ASP A 19 2.97 3.04 11.48
N ILE A 20 2.92 1.71 11.55
CA ILE A 20 2.06 0.87 10.73
C ILE A 20 0.55 1.17 10.91
N ARG A 21 0.13 1.84 11.98
CA ARG A 21 -1.28 2.25 12.16
C ARG A 21 -1.70 3.25 11.10
N THR A 22 -0.80 4.17 10.72
CA THR A 22 -1.05 5.14 9.66
C THR A 22 -1.34 4.45 8.33
N VAL A 23 -0.61 3.36 8.02
CA VAL A 23 -0.85 2.54 6.85
C VAL A 23 -2.22 1.86 6.92
N ALA A 24 -2.55 1.27 8.07
CA ALA A 24 -3.82 0.56 8.25
C ALA A 24 -5.05 1.47 8.04
N VAL A 25 -5.01 2.69 8.58
CA VAL A 25 -6.11 3.67 8.46
C VAL A 25 -6.28 4.15 7.02
N ASN A 26 -5.19 4.25 6.26
CA ASN A 26 -5.21 4.83 4.91
C ASN A 26 -5.40 3.81 3.78
N LEU A 27 -5.15 2.51 4.02
CA LEU A 27 -5.11 1.49 2.97
C LEU A 27 -6.34 1.49 2.06
N PHE A 28 -7.54 1.37 2.63
CA PHE A 28 -8.78 1.30 1.83
C PHE A 28 -9.14 2.62 1.16
N ARG A 29 -8.71 3.75 1.71
CA ARG A 29 -8.92 5.06 1.08
C ARG A 29 -8.11 5.13 -0.21
N ILE A 30 -6.81 4.87 -0.14
CA ILE A 30 -5.92 4.97 -1.30
C ILE A 30 -6.29 3.97 -2.41
N LEU A 31 -6.69 2.75 -2.05
CA LEU A 31 -7.15 1.79 -3.07
C LEU A 31 -8.38 2.33 -3.83
N ARG A 32 -9.35 2.93 -3.12
CA ARG A 32 -10.53 3.54 -3.76
C ARG A 32 -10.20 4.80 -4.53
N ASP A 33 -9.24 5.60 -4.07
CA ASP A 33 -8.78 6.79 -4.80
C ASP A 33 -8.21 6.36 -6.17
N PHE A 34 -7.42 5.29 -6.20
CA PHE A 34 -6.92 4.72 -7.46
C PHE A 34 -8.03 4.12 -8.33
N ASP A 35 -9.02 3.44 -7.75
CA ASP A 35 -10.19 2.96 -8.49
C ASP A 35 -10.95 4.13 -9.16
N ASN A 36 -11.13 5.24 -8.44
CA ASN A 36 -11.80 6.45 -8.95
C ASN A 36 -10.98 7.16 -10.05
N GLU A 37 -9.65 7.10 -9.96
CA GLU A 37 -8.74 7.63 -10.98
C GLU A 37 -8.66 6.75 -12.23
N GLY A 38 -9.20 5.53 -12.18
CA GLY A 38 -9.24 4.62 -13.32
C GLY A 38 -7.85 4.15 -13.76
N VAL A 39 -6.91 3.99 -12.81
CA VAL A 39 -5.55 3.53 -13.12
C VAL A 39 -5.55 2.05 -13.56
N ASP A 40 -4.69 1.70 -14.52
CA ASP A 40 -4.61 0.33 -15.03
C ASP A 40 -3.91 -0.64 -14.06
N LEU A 41 -2.96 -0.13 -13.27
CA LEU A 41 -2.11 -0.94 -12.40
C LEU A 41 -1.70 -0.17 -11.14
N ILE A 42 -1.87 -0.81 -9.98
CA ILE A 42 -1.35 -0.33 -8.70
C ILE A 42 -0.17 -1.21 -8.29
N VAL A 43 0.97 -0.58 -7.98
CA VAL A 43 2.13 -1.25 -7.40
C VAL A 43 2.29 -0.79 -5.96
N SER A 44 2.46 -1.74 -5.04
CA SER A 44 2.61 -1.46 -3.61
C SER A 44 3.75 -2.26 -3.01
N GLU A 45 4.53 -1.61 -2.15
CA GLU A 45 5.56 -2.27 -1.37
C GLU A 45 4.92 -3.16 -0.28
N GLY A 46 5.58 -4.27 0.04
CA GLY A 46 5.19 -5.10 1.17
C GLY A 46 5.51 -4.43 2.52
N PHE A 47 4.64 -4.65 3.50
CA PHE A 47 4.81 -4.22 4.88
C PHE A 47 5.29 -5.38 5.78
N SER A 48 5.79 -5.03 6.97
CA SER A 48 6.13 -5.99 8.03
C SER A 48 4.99 -6.99 8.27
N THR A 49 5.30 -8.28 8.34
CA THR A 49 4.32 -9.36 8.63
C THR A 49 4.20 -9.66 10.13
N ARG A 50 4.55 -8.70 10.99
CA ARG A 50 4.40 -8.81 12.45
C ARG A 50 3.30 -7.89 12.97
N GLY A 51 2.56 -8.35 13.99
CA GLY A 51 1.52 -7.56 14.65
C GLY A 51 0.49 -6.98 13.68
N LEU A 52 0.19 -5.69 13.79
CA LEU A 52 -0.76 -5.00 12.91
C LEU A 52 -0.36 -5.06 11.42
N GLY A 53 0.94 -5.11 11.12
CA GLY A 53 1.41 -5.23 9.75
C GLY A 53 1.00 -6.55 9.08
N LEU A 54 0.86 -7.65 9.84
CA LEU A 54 0.30 -8.90 9.33
C LEU A 54 -1.14 -8.73 8.86
N ALA A 55 -1.95 -8.01 9.64
CA ALA A 55 -3.34 -7.74 9.29
C ALA A 55 -3.43 -6.85 8.05
N VAL A 56 -2.60 -5.80 7.96
CA VAL A 56 -2.49 -4.93 6.77
C VAL A 56 -2.10 -5.76 5.54
N MET A 57 -1.06 -6.60 5.64
CA MET A 57 -0.63 -7.47 4.54
C MET A 57 -1.70 -8.47 4.12
N ASN A 58 -2.50 -9.00 5.06
CA ASN A 58 -3.62 -9.87 4.72
C ASN A 58 -4.68 -9.15 3.89
N ARG A 59 -4.96 -7.86 4.18
CA ARG A 59 -5.89 -7.06 3.37
C ARG A 59 -5.30 -6.70 2.01
N LEU A 60 -4.04 -6.27 1.97
CA LEU A 60 -3.37 -5.94 0.73
C LEU A 60 -3.28 -7.15 -0.21
N ARG A 61 -2.94 -8.33 0.30
CA ARG A 61 -2.87 -9.57 -0.49
C ARG A 61 -4.22 -10.01 -1.04
N LYS A 62 -5.32 -9.71 -0.33
CA LYS A 62 -6.67 -9.99 -0.83
C LYS A 62 -7.10 -9.03 -1.93
N ALA A 63 -6.61 -7.79 -1.90
CA ALA A 63 -6.84 -6.82 -2.97
C ALA A 63 -5.94 -7.06 -4.19
N ALA A 64 -4.74 -7.62 -3.99
CA ALA A 64 -3.78 -7.86 -5.06
C ALA A 64 -4.16 -9.07 -5.93
N LYS A 65 -4.02 -8.90 -7.25
CA LYS A 65 -4.12 -10.01 -8.22
C LYS A 65 -2.89 -10.92 -8.16
N THR A 66 -1.71 -10.33 -8.01
CA THR A 66 -0.43 -11.04 -8.01
C THR A 66 0.41 -10.58 -6.84
N VAL A 67 1.05 -11.52 -6.13
CA VAL A 67 1.98 -11.23 -5.05
C VAL A 67 3.36 -11.72 -5.47
N ILE A 68 4.29 -10.79 -5.67
CA ILE A 68 5.68 -11.10 -6.02
C ILE A 68 6.45 -11.35 -4.71
N ARG A 69 7.17 -12.46 -4.65
CA ARG A 69 8.12 -12.77 -3.57
C ARG A 69 9.52 -12.60 -4.16
N ALA A 70 10.36 -11.83 -3.46
CA ALA A 70 11.79 -11.77 -3.72
C ALA A 70 12.48 -12.95 -3.02
#